data_AF-A0A6A6MCT8-F1
#
_entry.id   AF-A0A6A6MCT8-F1
#
_cell.length_a   1.000
_cell.length_b   1.000
_cell.length_c   1.000
_cell.angle_alpha   90.00
_cell.angle_beta   90.00
_cell.angle_gamma   90.00
#
_symmetry.space_group_name_H-M   'P 1'
#
loop_
_entity.id
_entity.type
_entity.pdbx_description
1 polymer ?
#
loop_
_entity_poly.entity_id
_entity_poly.type
_entity_poly.pdbx_seq_one_letter_code
_entity_poly.pdbx_strand_id
1 'polypeptide(L)'
;MNITTGKPTDPVAWWDGCGILGGRDAVAGGTWLACSRAGKLAFLTNVLELHAIPEAKSRGELPVLFLESPKSPKEFAETLVKEAHQYNGFNLILADISSKSMVYISNRPKGEPIVIQEVSPGIHILSNAKLDSPWPKAQRLERNLKEQLDKYGEGEIPVEEMLDKLMRDTVKAAKSRLPGICSFDWEYSLSSIFVEVETPLGCYGTRSTIALTVRANGEVSLYETYLENDTWKEHTVNYYISKAKVGRSKRVFDHYINQAVLFMEYHHKQMPFSYLHGLQGEEEFREQYKKEHPKNKSVAAVGKAGGDKWKSLSEAEKAPYVAKAEKRKVEYEKKLKAYNKGQAEGPKEEEESEKSMSEVNDDEDDEEEGSGEEDDDERNGHGE
;
A
#
# COMPACT_ATOMS: atom_id res chain seq x y z
N MET A 1 3.09 -14.55 -19.96
CA MET A 1 3.21 -13.42 -20.90
C MET A 1 1.85 -12.77 -21.08
N ASN A 2 1.67 -11.55 -20.55
CA ASN A 2 1.01 -10.43 -21.21
C ASN A 2 1.20 -9.21 -20.30
N ILE A 3 2.27 -8.48 -20.61
CA ILE A 3 2.48 -7.10 -20.20
C ILE A 3 1.67 -6.30 -21.21
N THR A 4 0.58 -5.67 -20.78
CA THR A 4 -0.12 -4.68 -21.59
C THR A 4 -0.28 -3.40 -20.78
N THR A 5 0.56 -2.45 -21.16
CA THR A 5 0.27 -1.01 -21.25
C THR A 5 -1.20 -0.65 -20.96
N GLY A 6 -1.46 0.04 -19.85
CA GLY A 6 -2.52 1.05 -19.75
C GLY A 6 -3.95 0.64 -20.11
N LYS A 7 -4.43 -0.57 -19.78
CA LYS A 7 -5.88 -0.79 -19.82
C LYS A 7 -6.54 -0.18 -18.58
N PRO A 8 -7.44 0.80 -18.75
CA PRO A 8 -7.99 1.60 -17.65
C PRO A 8 -8.95 0.78 -16.79
N THR A 9 -9.08 1.19 -15.53
CA THR A 9 -10.32 0.96 -14.79
C THR A 9 -11.37 1.88 -15.40
N ASP A 10 -12.51 1.33 -15.82
CA ASP A 10 -13.63 2.14 -16.28
C ASP A 10 -14.06 3.05 -15.12
N PRO A 11 -14.34 4.34 -15.40
CA PRO A 11 -14.73 5.30 -14.36
C PRO A 11 -16.04 4.86 -13.71
N VAL A 12 -16.36 5.45 -12.56
CA VAL A 12 -17.57 5.10 -11.82
C VAL A 12 -18.81 5.31 -12.69
N ALA A 13 -19.56 4.24 -12.87
CA ALA A 13 -20.81 4.23 -13.59
C ALA A 13 -21.71 3.11 -13.06
N TRP A 14 -23.00 3.18 -13.39
CA TRP A 14 -23.88 2.04 -13.18
C TRP A 14 -23.48 0.93 -14.15
N TRP A 15 -23.22 -0.25 -13.61
CA TRP A 15 -22.92 -1.43 -14.40
C TRP A 15 -24.21 -1.98 -15.01
N ASP A 16 -24.12 -2.39 -16.27
CA ASP A 16 -25.24 -2.95 -17.00
C ASP A 16 -25.78 -4.22 -16.31
N GLY A 17 -27.09 -4.27 -16.10
CA GLY A 17 -27.81 -5.48 -15.68
C GLY A 17 -27.68 -5.93 -14.22
N CYS A 18 -26.81 -5.32 -13.39
CA CYS A 18 -26.55 -5.78 -12.02
C CYS A 18 -26.78 -4.74 -10.91
N GLY A 19 -27.09 -3.48 -11.26
CA GLY A 19 -27.44 -2.45 -10.26
C GLY A 19 -26.29 -2.10 -9.30
N ILE A 20 -25.05 -2.29 -9.77
CA ILE A 20 -23.79 -1.93 -9.10
C ILE A 20 -23.35 -0.55 -9.62
N LEU A 21 -22.92 0.33 -8.72
CA LEU A 21 -22.30 1.62 -9.02
C LEU A 21 -20.86 1.58 -8.50
N GLY A 22 -19.89 1.74 -9.39
CA GLY A 22 -18.46 1.76 -9.04
C GLY A 22 -17.58 1.69 -10.26
N GLY A 23 -16.28 1.92 -10.10
CA GLY A 23 -15.32 1.72 -11.18
C GLY A 23 -15.13 0.24 -11.49
N ARG A 24 -14.79 -0.11 -12.74
CA ARG A 24 -14.67 -1.52 -13.16
C ARG A 24 -13.28 -1.82 -13.70
N ASP A 25 -12.62 -2.82 -13.15
CA ASP A 25 -11.33 -3.29 -13.68
C ASP A 25 -11.55 -3.99 -15.03
N ALA A 26 -11.01 -3.41 -16.11
CA ALA A 26 -11.20 -3.92 -17.47
C ALA A 26 -10.50 -5.27 -17.74
N VAL A 27 -9.66 -5.77 -16.81
CA VAL A 27 -8.91 -7.02 -16.98
C VAL A 27 -9.54 -8.16 -16.21
N ALA A 28 -9.82 -7.96 -14.92
CA ALA A 28 -10.38 -8.96 -14.03
C ALA A 28 -11.91 -8.83 -13.87
N GLY A 29 -12.52 -7.75 -14.35
CA GLY A 29 -13.97 -7.52 -14.30
C GLY A 29 -14.51 -7.14 -12.91
N GLY A 30 -13.63 -7.01 -11.91
CA GLY A 30 -13.97 -6.68 -10.53
C GLY A 30 -13.93 -5.19 -10.21
N THR A 31 -13.98 -4.85 -8.93
CA THR A 31 -13.90 -3.47 -8.44
C THR A 31 -13.19 -3.40 -7.09
N TRP A 32 -12.72 -2.20 -6.75
CA TRP A 32 -12.13 -1.90 -5.46
C TRP A 32 -13.11 -1.23 -4.49
N LEU A 33 -14.12 -0.53 -5.02
CA LEU A 33 -15.16 0.14 -4.27
C LEU A 33 -16.41 0.20 -5.14
N ALA A 34 -17.51 -0.32 -4.62
CA ALA A 34 -18.80 -0.18 -5.28
C ALA A 34 -19.96 -0.25 -4.27
N CYS A 35 -21.09 0.33 -4.67
CA CYS A 35 -22.33 0.32 -3.91
C CYS A 35 -23.51 -0.10 -4.79
N SER A 36 -24.65 -0.41 -4.17
CA SER A 36 -25.88 -0.79 -4.88
C SER A 36 -27.05 0.12 -4.53
N ARG A 37 -28.10 0.07 -5.36
CA ARG A 37 -29.37 0.76 -5.07
C ARG A 37 -30.05 0.27 -3.79
N ALA A 38 -29.75 -0.95 -3.35
CA ALA A 38 -30.29 -1.50 -2.12
C ALA A 38 -29.58 -0.98 -0.85
N GLY A 39 -28.53 -0.17 -1.00
CA GLY A 39 -27.77 0.38 0.13
C GLY A 39 -26.65 -0.53 0.60
N LYS A 40 -26.24 -1.53 -0.20
CA LYS A 40 -25.00 -2.27 0.07
C LYS A 40 -23.80 -1.48 -0.44
N LEU A 41 -22.70 -1.57 0.29
CA LEU A 41 -21.40 -0.98 -0.05
C LEU A 41 -20.31 -2.00 0.26
N ALA A 42 -19.33 -2.14 -0.63
CA ALA A 42 -18.13 -2.90 -0.33
C ALA A 42 -16.90 -2.20 -0.90
N PHE A 43 -15.81 -2.27 -0.16
CA PHE A 43 -14.51 -1.80 -0.62
C PHE A 43 -13.36 -2.65 -0.08
N LEU A 44 -12.26 -2.63 -0.82
CA LEU A 44 -11.19 -3.60 -0.70
C LEU A 44 -9.84 -2.88 -0.76
N THR A 45 -8.91 -3.22 0.12
CA THR A 45 -7.49 -2.92 -0.10
C THR A 45 -6.66 -4.21 -0.15
N ASN A 46 -5.55 -4.18 -0.88
CA ASN A 46 -4.57 -5.26 -0.82
C ASN A 46 -3.82 -5.21 0.51
N VAL A 47 -3.39 -6.37 1.04
CA VAL A 47 -2.36 -6.39 2.08
C VAL A 47 -0.99 -6.28 1.41
N LEU A 48 -0.12 -5.43 1.96
CA LEU A 48 1.28 -5.33 1.53
C LEU A 48 2.04 -6.57 2.00
N GLU A 49 2.45 -7.41 1.04
CA GLU A 49 3.16 -8.66 1.31
C GLU A 49 4.18 -8.97 0.20
N LEU A 50 5.27 -9.64 0.58
CA LEU A 50 6.35 -10.02 -0.35
C LEU A 50 5.97 -11.19 -1.27
N HIS A 51 5.11 -12.09 -0.78
CA HIS A 51 4.77 -13.33 -1.46
C HIS A 51 3.29 -13.33 -1.85
N ALA A 52 3.04 -13.45 -3.14
CA ALA A 52 1.72 -13.67 -3.70
C ALA A 52 1.67 -15.00 -4.43
N ILE A 53 0.49 -15.62 -4.41
CA ILE A 53 0.14 -16.80 -5.19
C ILE A 53 -0.23 -16.31 -6.60
N PRO A 54 0.52 -16.69 -7.65
CA PRO A 54 0.26 -16.20 -9.01
C PRO A 54 -1.11 -16.61 -9.55
N GLU A 55 -1.58 -17.81 -9.19
CA GLU A 55 -2.85 -18.40 -9.64
C GLU A 55 -4.03 -18.06 -8.72
N ALA A 56 -3.86 -17.13 -7.77
CA ALA A 56 -4.95 -16.72 -6.89
C ALA A 56 -6.07 -16.02 -7.66
N LYS A 57 -7.28 -16.18 -7.16
CA LYS A 57 -8.46 -15.44 -7.61
C LYS A 57 -8.26 -13.93 -7.45
N SER A 58 -8.94 -13.16 -8.31
CA SER A 58 -8.85 -11.70 -8.26
C SER A 58 -9.63 -11.17 -7.08
N ARG A 59 -8.96 -10.52 -6.13
CA ARG A 59 -9.62 -9.94 -4.95
C ARG A 59 -10.74 -8.94 -5.31
N GLY A 60 -10.64 -8.27 -6.46
CA GLY A 60 -11.66 -7.33 -6.94
C GLY A 60 -13.01 -7.97 -7.25
N GLU A 61 -13.12 -9.30 -7.31
CA GLU A 61 -14.42 -9.98 -7.43
C GLU A 61 -15.20 -9.96 -6.11
N LEU A 62 -14.54 -9.81 -4.95
CA LEU A 62 -15.16 -9.92 -3.63
C LEU A 62 -16.26 -8.86 -3.39
N PRO A 63 -16.04 -7.56 -3.71
CA PRO A 63 -17.11 -6.58 -3.63
C PRO A 63 -18.30 -6.92 -4.54
N VAL A 64 -18.04 -7.39 -5.78
CA VAL A 64 -19.09 -7.75 -6.74
C VAL A 64 -19.96 -8.88 -6.20
N LEU A 65 -19.32 -9.97 -5.74
CA LEU A 65 -20.01 -11.12 -5.14
C LEU A 65 -20.89 -10.73 -3.95
N PHE A 66 -20.45 -9.77 -3.12
CA PHE A 66 -21.24 -9.29 -1.99
C PHE A 66 -22.45 -8.47 -2.43
N LEU A 67 -22.27 -7.56 -3.39
CA LEU A 67 -23.32 -6.67 -3.88
C LEU A 67 -24.44 -7.44 -4.61
N GLU A 68 -24.10 -8.54 -5.28
CA GLU A 68 -25.06 -9.44 -5.96
C GLU A 68 -25.70 -10.47 -5.00
N SER A 69 -25.07 -10.74 -3.86
CA SER A 69 -25.59 -11.67 -2.87
C SER A 69 -26.80 -11.09 -2.13
N PRO A 70 -27.79 -11.89 -1.70
CA PRO A 70 -28.82 -11.43 -0.76
C PRO A 70 -28.36 -11.38 0.70
N LYS A 71 -27.15 -11.90 1.02
CA LYS A 71 -26.65 -12.05 2.40
C LYS A 71 -26.38 -10.70 3.08
N SER A 72 -26.53 -10.65 4.40
CA SER A 72 -26.01 -9.55 5.23
C SER A 72 -24.47 -9.52 5.20
N PRO A 73 -23.82 -8.40 5.61
CA PRO A 73 -22.36 -8.31 5.69
C PRO A 73 -21.73 -9.46 6.47
N LYS A 74 -22.29 -9.82 7.63
CA LYS A 74 -21.78 -10.89 8.50
C LYS A 74 -21.93 -12.27 7.86
N GLU A 75 -23.10 -12.60 7.33
CA GLU A 75 -23.34 -13.91 6.67
C GLU A 75 -22.46 -14.11 5.44
N PHE A 76 -22.22 -13.04 4.68
CA PHE A 76 -21.30 -13.08 3.54
C PHE A 76 -19.86 -13.32 4.02
N ALA A 77 -19.40 -12.57 5.01
CA ALA A 77 -18.06 -12.73 5.60
C ALA A 77 -17.84 -14.16 6.12
N GLU A 78 -18.81 -14.74 6.84
CA GLU A 78 -18.75 -16.12 7.35
C GLU A 78 -18.67 -17.16 6.23
N THR A 79 -19.32 -16.89 5.10
CA THR A 79 -19.18 -17.74 3.90
C THR A 79 -17.78 -17.60 3.30
N LEU A 80 -17.28 -16.36 3.19
CA LEU A 80 -15.99 -16.04 2.58
C LEU A 80 -14.81 -16.68 3.32
N VAL A 81 -14.88 -16.83 4.64
CA VAL A 81 -13.84 -17.51 5.45
C VAL A 81 -13.43 -18.86 4.84
N LYS A 82 -14.39 -19.62 4.29
CA LYS A 82 -14.15 -20.95 3.70
C LYS A 82 -13.30 -20.91 2.43
N GLU A 83 -13.36 -19.81 1.69
CA GLU A 83 -12.73 -19.66 0.37
C GLU A 83 -11.61 -18.61 0.35
N ALA A 84 -11.40 -17.89 1.45
CA ALA A 84 -10.43 -16.80 1.58
C ALA A 84 -8.97 -17.20 1.27
N HIS A 85 -8.64 -18.49 1.38
CA HIS A 85 -7.34 -19.06 1.02
C HIS A 85 -7.06 -19.06 -0.49
N GLN A 86 -8.09 -18.91 -1.33
CA GLN A 86 -7.97 -18.83 -2.79
C GLN A 86 -7.53 -17.44 -3.27
N TYR A 87 -7.47 -16.45 -2.38
CA TYR A 87 -7.11 -15.07 -2.67
C TYR A 87 -5.75 -14.71 -2.05
N ASN A 88 -5.02 -13.80 -2.71
CA ASN A 88 -3.90 -13.10 -2.09
C ASN A 88 -4.36 -12.22 -0.91
N GLY A 89 -3.42 -11.63 -0.17
CA GLY A 89 -3.72 -10.83 1.01
C GLY A 89 -4.70 -9.71 0.72
N PHE A 90 -5.80 -9.65 1.46
CA PHE A 90 -6.83 -8.61 1.31
C PHE A 90 -7.33 -8.09 2.65
N ASN A 91 -7.85 -6.86 2.60
CA ASN A 91 -8.71 -6.25 3.58
C ASN A 91 -10.02 -5.91 2.88
N LEU A 92 -11.15 -6.35 3.43
CA LEU A 92 -12.46 -6.15 2.83
C LEU A 92 -13.40 -5.56 3.87
N ILE A 93 -14.07 -4.47 3.50
CA ILE A 93 -15.17 -3.87 4.25
C ILE A 93 -16.46 -4.16 3.50
N LEU A 94 -17.45 -4.66 4.23
CA LEU A 94 -18.78 -4.97 3.76
C LEU A 94 -19.77 -4.19 4.60
N ALA A 95 -20.65 -3.44 3.96
CA ALA A 95 -21.63 -2.61 4.65
C ALA A 95 -23.02 -2.77 4.02
N ASP A 96 -24.02 -2.69 4.88
CA ASP A 96 -25.42 -2.50 4.50
C ASP A 96 -25.96 -1.31 5.29
N ILE A 97 -26.17 -0.21 4.58
CA ILE A 97 -26.60 1.06 5.14
C ILE A 97 -28.02 0.95 5.71
N SER A 98 -28.89 0.13 5.10
CA SER A 98 -30.28 -0.03 5.54
C SER A 98 -30.36 -0.72 6.90
N SER A 99 -29.51 -1.72 7.14
CA SER A 99 -29.41 -2.43 8.42
C SER A 99 -28.40 -1.81 9.40
N LYS A 100 -27.66 -0.77 8.98
CA LYS A 100 -26.59 -0.12 9.75
C LYS A 100 -25.51 -1.11 10.21
N SER A 101 -25.22 -2.11 9.37
CA SER A 101 -24.22 -3.14 9.64
C SER A 101 -22.98 -2.89 8.80
N MET A 102 -21.80 -2.92 9.42
CA MET A 102 -20.52 -2.87 8.73
C MET A 102 -19.57 -3.89 9.34
N VAL A 103 -18.88 -4.63 8.47
CA VAL A 103 -18.00 -5.73 8.85
C VAL A 103 -16.69 -5.61 8.09
N TYR A 104 -15.59 -5.82 8.81
CA TYR A 104 -14.24 -5.96 8.32
C TYR A 104 -13.82 -7.43 8.33
N ILE A 105 -13.22 -7.89 7.23
CA ILE A 105 -12.62 -9.21 7.12
C ILE A 105 -11.28 -9.11 6.37
N SER A 106 -10.27 -9.83 6.87
CA SER A 106 -8.98 -9.99 6.20
C SER A 106 -8.54 -11.44 6.27
N ASN A 107 -7.92 -11.95 5.20
CA ASN A 107 -7.26 -13.26 5.19
C ASN A 107 -5.81 -13.21 5.69
N ARG A 108 -5.46 -12.17 6.47
CA ARG A 108 -4.14 -11.95 7.07
C ARG A 108 -4.29 -11.60 8.56
N PRO A 109 -3.26 -11.90 9.39
CA PRO A 109 -1.98 -12.54 9.03
C PRO A 109 -2.12 -14.01 8.64
N LYS A 110 -1.16 -14.53 7.85
CA LYS A 110 -1.23 -15.90 7.32
C LYS A 110 -0.95 -16.91 8.43
N GLY A 111 -1.77 -17.97 8.50
CA GLY A 111 -1.62 -19.04 9.51
C GLY A 111 -2.43 -18.80 10.77
N GLU A 112 -3.02 -17.62 10.94
CA GLU A 112 -3.98 -17.35 12.01
C GLU A 112 -5.43 -17.57 11.53
N PRO A 113 -6.36 -17.88 12.44
CA PRO A 113 -7.78 -17.92 12.12
C PRO A 113 -8.27 -16.58 11.59
N ILE A 114 -9.07 -16.62 10.53
CA ILE A 114 -9.71 -15.41 10.00
C ILE A 114 -10.77 -14.94 10.99
N VAL A 115 -10.58 -13.73 11.52
CA VAL A 115 -11.52 -13.07 12.42
C VAL A 115 -12.36 -12.07 11.64
N ILE A 116 -13.67 -12.14 11.84
CA ILE A 116 -14.64 -11.18 11.31
C ILE A 116 -14.87 -10.13 12.40
N GLN A 117 -14.60 -8.87 12.07
CA GLN A 117 -14.72 -7.75 13.00
C GLN A 117 -15.92 -6.88 12.62
N GLU A 118 -16.79 -6.59 13.58
CA GLU A 118 -17.80 -5.54 13.41
C GLU A 118 -17.14 -4.17 13.49
N VAL A 119 -17.50 -3.28 12.56
CA VAL A 119 -16.96 -1.91 12.49
C VAL A 119 -17.96 -0.97 13.13
N SER A 120 -17.59 -0.42 14.28
CA SER A 120 -18.41 0.54 15.02
C SER A 120 -18.53 1.88 14.29
N PRO A 121 -19.52 2.70 14.60
CA PRO A 121 -19.54 4.10 14.16
C PRO A 121 -18.30 4.85 14.66
N GLY A 122 -17.62 5.56 13.74
CA GLY A 122 -16.42 6.32 14.05
C GLY A 122 -15.63 6.70 12.79
N ILE A 123 -14.46 7.29 12.99
CA ILE A 123 -13.47 7.50 11.92
C ILE A 123 -12.59 6.27 11.90
N HIS A 124 -12.54 5.60 10.75
CA HIS A 124 -11.72 4.41 10.53
C HIS A 124 -10.88 4.60 9.28
N ILE A 125 -9.63 4.16 9.35
CA ILE A 125 -8.65 4.29 8.28
C ILE A 125 -8.20 2.92 7.81
N LEU A 126 -8.40 2.63 6.53
CA LEU A 126 -7.92 1.40 5.90
C LEU A 126 -6.87 1.69 4.82
N SER A 127 -5.66 1.20 5.05
CA SER A 127 -4.56 1.23 4.06
C SER A 127 -4.21 -0.20 3.63
N ASN A 128 -2.97 -0.47 3.21
CA ASN A 128 -2.53 -1.82 2.83
C ASN A 128 -2.13 -2.71 4.02
N ALA A 129 -2.67 -2.41 5.20
CA ALA A 129 -2.48 -3.15 6.43
C ALA A 129 -3.83 -3.40 7.10
N LYS A 130 -3.82 -3.98 8.30
CA LYS A 130 -5.03 -4.19 9.09
C LYS A 130 -5.79 -2.87 9.30
N LEU A 131 -7.12 -2.93 9.44
CA LEU A 131 -7.94 -1.77 9.78
C LEU A 131 -7.35 -1.01 10.99
N ASP A 132 -7.27 0.32 10.87
CA ASP A 132 -6.73 1.24 11.87
C ASP A 132 -5.27 0.98 12.26
N SER A 133 -4.49 0.34 11.38
CA SER A 133 -3.05 0.19 11.58
C SER A 133 -2.37 1.57 11.71
N PRO A 134 -1.43 1.75 12.65
CA PRO A 134 -0.82 3.05 12.97
C PRO A 134 0.25 3.49 11.95
N TRP A 135 -0.01 3.28 10.66
CA TRP A 135 0.89 3.71 9.60
C TRP A 135 0.94 5.24 9.52
N PRO A 136 2.10 5.86 9.27
CA PRO A 136 2.23 7.32 9.28
C PRO A 136 1.25 8.05 8.35
N LYS A 137 0.93 7.48 7.17
CA LYS A 137 -0.07 8.03 6.26
C LYS A 137 -1.50 7.87 6.76
N ALA A 138 -1.80 6.74 7.40
CA ALA A 138 -3.10 6.47 7.99
C ALA A 138 -3.41 7.46 9.13
N GLN A 139 -2.50 7.61 10.08
CA GLN A 139 -2.63 8.54 11.20
C GLN A 139 -2.72 10.00 10.74
N ARG A 140 -2.00 10.36 9.67
CA ARG A 140 -2.05 11.70 9.09
C ARG A 140 -3.41 11.97 8.46
N LEU A 141 -3.92 11.04 7.66
CA LEU A 141 -5.24 11.16 7.06
C LEU A 141 -6.34 11.22 8.12
N GLU A 142 -6.27 10.37 9.15
CA GLU A 142 -7.20 10.39 10.28
C GLU A 142 -7.28 11.76 10.95
N ARG A 143 -6.12 12.31 11.33
CA ARG A 143 -6.02 13.61 11.98
C ARG A 143 -6.56 14.71 11.08
N ASN A 144 -6.12 14.76 9.82
CA ASN A 144 -6.53 15.80 8.89
C ASN A 144 -8.03 15.72 8.57
N LEU A 145 -8.59 14.52 8.44
CA LEU A 145 -10.02 14.29 8.25
C LEU A 145 -10.81 14.78 9.47
N LYS A 146 -10.37 14.42 10.68
CA LYS A 146 -10.99 14.89 11.93
C LYS A 146 -11.01 16.42 12.00
N GLU A 147 -9.89 17.07 11.71
CA GLU A 147 -9.81 18.54 11.66
C GLU A 147 -10.77 19.17 10.64
N GLN A 148 -10.97 18.52 9.47
CA GLN A 148 -11.96 19.00 8.50
C GLN A 148 -13.39 18.81 9.02
N LEU A 149 -13.72 17.66 9.60
CA LEU A 149 -15.05 17.41 10.16
C LEU A 149 -15.37 18.37 11.31
N ASP A 150 -14.42 18.61 12.22
CA ASP A 150 -14.57 19.54 13.34
C ASP A 150 -14.82 20.98 12.88
N LYS A 151 -14.25 21.38 11.73
CA LYS A 151 -14.45 22.72 11.13
C LYS A 151 -15.89 22.95 10.68
N TYR A 152 -16.53 21.92 10.10
CA TYR A 152 -17.88 22.04 9.54
C TYR A 152 -18.99 21.68 10.54
N GLY A 153 -18.68 20.89 11.58
CA GLY A 153 -19.65 20.53 12.63
C GLY A 153 -20.88 19.84 12.04
N GLU A 154 -22.06 20.44 12.26
CA GLU A 154 -23.34 19.97 11.70
C GLU A 154 -23.68 20.57 10.32
N GLY A 155 -22.80 21.43 9.78
CA GLY A 155 -22.97 22.05 8.47
C GLY A 155 -22.76 21.09 7.30
N GLU A 156 -23.06 21.57 6.09
CA GLU A 156 -22.79 20.83 4.87
C GLU A 156 -21.27 20.72 4.63
N ILE A 157 -20.78 19.49 4.48
CA ILE A 157 -19.36 19.22 4.23
C ILE A 157 -19.11 19.41 2.73
N PRO A 158 -18.21 20.30 2.31
CA PRO A 158 -17.80 20.42 0.91
C PRO A 158 -16.92 19.22 0.54
N VAL A 159 -17.57 18.12 0.15
CA VAL A 159 -16.91 16.81 -0.08
C VAL A 159 -15.78 16.92 -1.09
N GLU A 160 -16.00 17.66 -2.19
CA GLU A 160 -15.03 17.82 -3.29
C GLU A 160 -13.75 18.51 -2.80
N GLU A 161 -13.88 19.69 -2.18
CA GLU A 161 -12.74 20.44 -1.63
C GLU A 161 -12.01 19.67 -0.52
N MET A 162 -12.77 18.99 0.34
CA MET A 162 -12.22 18.16 1.41
C MET A 162 -11.42 17.00 0.82
N LEU A 163 -11.96 16.31 -0.20
CA LEU A 163 -11.30 15.18 -0.83
C LEU A 163 -10.01 15.61 -1.53
N ASP A 164 -10.05 16.70 -2.29
CA ASP A 164 -8.87 17.27 -2.96
C ASP A 164 -7.74 17.58 -1.96
N LYS A 165 -8.10 18.26 -0.87
CA LYS A 165 -7.17 18.64 0.18
C LYS A 165 -6.56 17.44 0.92
N LEU A 166 -7.35 16.41 1.20
CA LEU A 166 -6.90 15.25 1.97
C LEU A 166 -6.12 14.24 1.12
N MET A 167 -6.58 14.00 -0.11
CA MET A 167 -6.14 12.86 -0.91
C MET A 167 -5.00 13.18 -1.87
N ARG A 168 -4.63 14.47 -2.05
CA ARG A 168 -3.43 14.91 -2.81
C ARG A 168 -2.16 15.05 -1.97
N ASP A 169 -2.16 14.57 -0.72
CA ASP A 169 -1.00 14.63 0.17
C ASP A 169 0.14 13.71 -0.30
N THR A 170 1.26 14.30 -0.72
CA THR A 170 2.47 13.61 -1.19
C THR A 170 3.54 13.41 -0.11
N VAL A 171 3.22 13.71 1.17
CA VAL A 171 4.19 13.68 2.27
C VAL A 171 4.64 12.24 2.56
N LYS A 172 5.96 12.00 2.49
CA LYS A 172 6.57 10.71 2.77
C LYS A 172 6.81 10.49 4.27
N ALA A 173 6.82 9.24 4.70
CA ALA A 173 7.17 8.88 6.06
C ALA A 173 8.69 8.91 6.28
N ALA A 174 9.11 9.19 7.52
CA ALA A 174 10.50 9.01 7.93
C ALA A 174 10.92 7.54 7.84
N LYS A 175 12.17 7.27 7.47
CA LYS A 175 12.73 5.92 7.32
C LYS A 175 12.49 5.02 8.54
N SER A 176 12.66 5.57 9.75
CA SER A 176 12.46 4.84 11.01
C SER A 176 11.02 4.46 11.30
N ARG A 177 10.04 4.99 10.55
CA ARG A 177 8.61 4.75 10.73
C ARG A 177 8.01 3.87 9.63
N LEU A 178 8.83 3.34 8.73
CA LEU A 178 8.40 2.40 7.70
C LEU A 178 8.24 0.99 8.29
N PRO A 179 7.34 0.15 7.74
CA PRO A 179 6.99 -1.13 8.34
C PRO A 179 8.04 -2.24 8.18
N GLY A 180 9.04 -2.09 7.29
CA GLY A 180 10.12 -3.05 7.12
C GLY A 180 9.67 -4.39 6.52
N ILE A 181 8.57 -4.40 5.76
CA ILE A 181 7.99 -5.54 5.04
C ILE A 181 8.73 -5.80 3.73
N CYS A 182 9.14 -4.76 3.01
CA CYS A 182 9.82 -4.85 1.72
C CYS A 182 10.95 -3.82 1.59
N SER A 183 11.51 -3.63 0.39
CA SER A 183 12.66 -2.75 0.21
C SER A 183 12.34 -1.31 0.63
N PHE A 184 13.33 -0.65 1.23
CA PHE A 184 13.18 0.72 1.72
C PHE A 184 12.65 1.66 0.62
N ASP A 185 13.23 1.60 -0.58
CA ASP A 185 12.84 2.48 -1.68
C ASP A 185 11.36 2.27 -2.07
N TRP A 186 10.86 1.04 -2.01
CA TRP A 186 9.46 0.74 -2.29
C TRP A 186 8.54 1.25 -1.17
N GLU A 187 8.83 0.93 0.10
CA GLU A 187 8.02 1.40 1.23
C GLU A 187 7.99 2.90 1.36
N TYR A 188 9.15 3.55 1.18
CA TYR A 188 9.27 4.99 1.15
C TYR A 188 8.40 5.57 0.03
N SER A 189 8.46 4.99 -1.17
CA SER A 189 7.65 5.44 -2.31
C SER A 189 6.15 5.30 -2.07
N LEU A 190 5.70 4.28 -1.33
CA LEU A 190 4.29 4.04 -0.99
C LEU A 190 3.79 4.77 0.28
N SER A 191 4.67 5.53 0.95
CA SER A 191 4.39 6.09 2.28
C SER A 191 3.59 7.41 2.29
N SER A 192 3.23 7.94 1.12
CA SER A 192 2.30 9.07 0.98
C SER A 192 0.85 8.60 0.78
N ILE A 193 -0.11 9.51 0.94
CA ILE A 193 -1.55 9.27 0.66
C ILE A 193 -1.80 9.33 -0.86
N PHE A 194 -1.23 10.34 -1.51
CA PHE A 194 -1.13 10.39 -2.96
C PHE A 194 0.15 9.69 -3.38
N VAL A 195 0.03 8.49 -3.94
CA VAL A 195 1.18 7.72 -4.41
C VAL A 195 1.42 8.05 -5.87
N GLU A 196 2.67 8.34 -6.20
CA GLU A 196 3.13 8.51 -7.58
C GLU A 196 4.59 8.07 -7.62
N VAL A 197 4.86 7.05 -8.44
CA VAL A 197 6.14 6.36 -8.53
C VAL A 197 6.40 6.03 -9.97
N GLU A 198 7.49 6.55 -10.52
CA GLU A 198 7.95 6.12 -11.84
C GLU A 198 8.57 4.72 -11.73
N THR A 199 8.07 3.78 -12.54
CA THR A 199 8.65 2.44 -12.67
C THR A 199 9.11 2.20 -14.10
N PRO A 200 10.00 1.22 -14.36
CA PRO A 200 10.41 0.84 -15.71
C PRO A 200 9.26 0.34 -16.63
N LEU A 201 8.07 0.11 -16.05
CA LEU A 201 6.85 -0.32 -16.75
C LEU A 201 5.81 0.80 -16.90
N GLY A 202 6.08 1.99 -16.36
CA GLY A 202 5.17 3.15 -16.39
C GLY A 202 4.99 3.80 -15.01
N CYS A 203 4.19 4.86 -14.95
CA CYS A 203 3.84 5.51 -13.69
C CYS A 203 2.88 4.61 -12.89
N TYR A 204 3.26 4.31 -11.65
CA TYR A 204 2.46 3.60 -10.66
C TYR A 204 2.01 4.60 -9.61
N GLY A 205 0.71 4.63 -9.32
CA GLY A 205 0.20 5.56 -8.33
C GLY A 205 -1.31 5.70 -8.31
N THR A 206 -1.78 6.64 -7.52
CA THR A 206 -3.19 7.00 -7.36
C THR A 206 -3.74 7.50 -8.69
N ARG A 207 -4.70 6.76 -9.26
CA ARG A 207 -5.38 7.09 -10.54
C ARG A 207 -6.84 7.49 -10.38
N SER A 208 -7.43 7.23 -9.23
CA SER A 208 -8.80 7.59 -8.90
C SER A 208 -8.90 7.84 -7.41
N THR A 209 -9.82 8.71 -7.00
CA THR A 209 -10.17 8.99 -5.62
C THR A 209 -11.68 9.19 -5.57
N ILE A 210 -12.33 8.45 -4.68
CA ILE A 210 -13.79 8.42 -4.56
C ILE A 210 -14.19 8.87 -3.16
N ALA A 211 -15.23 9.71 -3.09
CA ALA A 211 -15.96 10.00 -1.87
C ALA A 211 -17.41 9.53 -2.02
N LEU A 212 -17.86 8.70 -1.09
CA LEU A 212 -19.26 8.32 -0.98
C LEU A 212 -19.84 8.91 0.30
N THR A 213 -20.94 9.63 0.15
CA THR A 213 -21.72 10.16 1.27
C THR A 213 -23.14 9.63 1.23
N VAL A 214 -23.72 9.37 2.40
CA VAL A 214 -25.12 8.99 2.53
C VAL A 214 -25.78 9.92 3.53
N ARG A 215 -26.85 10.59 3.12
CA ARG A 215 -27.66 11.46 3.98
C ARG A 215 -28.74 10.66 4.68
N ALA A 216 -29.25 11.19 5.80
CA ALA A 216 -30.31 10.56 6.59
C ALA A 216 -31.63 10.35 5.81
N ASN A 217 -31.86 11.14 4.75
CA ASN A 217 -33.00 10.97 3.84
C ASN A 217 -32.84 9.78 2.86
N GLY A 218 -31.70 9.09 2.88
CA GLY A 218 -31.35 7.98 1.99
C GLY A 218 -30.76 8.41 0.64
N GLU A 219 -30.46 9.70 0.47
CA GLU A 219 -29.71 10.21 -0.68
C GLU A 219 -28.24 9.80 -0.56
N VAL A 220 -27.71 9.25 -1.65
CA VAL A 220 -26.31 8.86 -1.81
C VAL A 220 -25.70 9.75 -2.87
N SER A 221 -24.53 10.33 -2.54
CA SER A 221 -23.70 11.05 -3.49
C SER A 221 -22.34 10.37 -3.57
N LEU A 222 -21.96 9.94 -4.78
CA LEU A 222 -20.67 9.38 -5.08
C LEU A 222 -19.93 10.34 -6.02
N TYR A 223 -18.92 11.01 -5.49
CA TYR A 223 -18.00 11.86 -6.23
C TYR A 223 -16.73 11.08 -6.56
N GLU A 224 -16.28 11.13 -7.81
CA GLU A 224 -15.02 10.56 -8.26
C GLU A 224 -14.18 11.66 -8.92
N THR A 225 -12.90 11.73 -8.57
CA THR A 225 -11.88 12.32 -9.43
C THR A 225 -10.95 11.22 -9.94
N TYR A 226 -10.67 11.19 -11.24
CA TYR A 226 -9.91 10.11 -11.88
C TYR A 226 -9.05 10.61 -13.04
N LEU A 227 -7.97 9.89 -13.32
CA LEU A 227 -6.95 10.29 -14.29
C LEU A 227 -7.16 9.58 -15.62
N GLU A 228 -7.63 10.30 -16.62
CA GLU A 228 -7.86 9.82 -17.99
C GLU A 228 -7.01 10.63 -18.98
N ASN A 229 -6.19 9.95 -19.79
CA ASN A 229 -5.29 10.60 -20.75
C ASN A 229 -4.48 11.74 -20.12
N ASP A 230 -3.89 11.48 -18.95
CA ASP A 230 -3.10 12.42 -18.13
C ASP A 230 -3.83 13.71 -17.71
N THR A 231 -5.15 13.72 -17.83
CA THR A 231 -6.02 14.79 -17.35
C THR A 231 -6.89 14.27 -16.21
N TRP A 232 -6.89 14.98 -15.08
CA TRP A 232 -7.84 14.71 -13.99
C TRP A 232 -9.23 15.13 -14.44
N LYS A 233 -10.14 14.17 -14.43
CA LYS A 233 -11.57 14.36 -14.65
C LYS A 233 -12.28 14.19 -13.33
N GLU A 234 -13.49 14.71 -13.26
CA GLU A 234 -14.37 14.55 -12.12
C GLU A 234 -15.80 14.28 -12.58
N HIS A 235 -16.53 13.54 -11.77
CA HIS A 235 -17.97 13.43 -11.91
C HIS A 235 -18.62 13.12 -10.57
N THR A 236 -19.94 13.30 -10.53
CA THR A 236 -20.76 12.94 -9.37
C THR A 236 -21.99 12.15 -9.83
N VAL A 237 -22.25 11.03 -9.15
CA VAL A 237 -23.47 10.24 -9.33
C VAL A 237 -24.30 10.34 -8.05
N ASN A 238 -25.52 10.86 -8.19
CA ASN A 238 -26.48 10.96 -7.09
C ASN A 238 -27.62 9.96 -7.30
N TYR A 239 -28.02 9.27 -6.24
CA TYR A 239 -29.17 8.37 -6.26
C TYR A 239 -29.80 8.23 -4.87
N TYR A 240 -30.97 7.59 -4.79
CA TYR A 240 -31.61 7.27 -3.52
C TYR A 240 -31.55 5.77 -3.27
N ILE A 241 -31.23 5.38 -2.04
CA ILE A 241 -31.39 3.99 -1.61
C ILE A 241 -32.86 3.62 -1.74
N SER A 242 -33.14 2.53 -2.45
CA SER A 242 -34.47 1.97 -2.61
C SER A 242 -35.07 1.71 -1.22
N LYS A 243 -36.03 2.52 -0.78
CA LYS A 243 -36.64 2.37 0.56
C LYS A 243 -37.11 0.93 0.77
N ALA A 244 -36.54 0.25 1.75
CA ALA A 244 -37.26 -0.80 2.45
C ALA A 244 -38.55 -0.17 3.02
N LYS A 245 -39.69 -0.85 2.88
CA LYS A 245 -40.96 -0.45 3.50
C LYS A 245 -40.79 -0.42 5.02
N VAL A 246 -40.34 0.69 5.59
CA VAL A 246 -40.28 0.89 7.05
C VAL A 246 -41.27 1.99 7.42
N GLY A 247 -42.21 1.64 8.28
CA GLY A 247 -43.32 2.48 8.71
C GLY A 247 -42.87 3.79 9.35
N ARG A 248 -43.71 4.81 9.21
CA ARG A 248 -43.55 6.12 9.85
C ARG A 248 -43.33 5.94 11.36
N SER A 249 -42.12 6.19 11.84
CA SER A 249 -41.94 6.67 13.21
C SER A 249 -41.23 8.02 13.15
N LYS A 250 -41.94 9.04 13.64
CA LYS A 250 -41.46 10.40 13.79
C LYS A 250 -40.65 10.49 15.09
N ARG A 251 -39.50 11.15 14.98
CA ARG A 251 -38.64 11.70 16.03
C ARG A 251 -37.68 10.71 16.70
N VAL A 252 -36.48 11.24 16.94
CA VAL A 252 -35.27 10.66 17.55
C VAL A 252 -34.27 10.06 16.57
N PHE A 253 -33.69 10.81 15.63
CA PHE A 253 -32.48 10.34 14.92
C PHE A 253 -31.63 11.51 14.38
N ASP A 254 -31.05 12.30 15.29
CA ASP A 254 -30.11 13.40 14.96
C ASP A 254 -28.64 13.08 15.32
N HIS A 255 -28.20 11.82 15.21
CA HIS A 255 -26.77 11.54 15.46
C HIS A 255 -26.13 10.36 14.71
N TYR A 256 -26.81 9.77 13.74
CA TYR A 256 -26.32 8.54 13.13
C TYR A 256 -26.61 8.51 11.65
N ILE A 257 -25.63 9.02 10.89
CA ILE A 257 -25.03 8.49 9.63
C ILE A 257 -24.22 9.67 9.06
N ASN A 258 -23.10 9.99 9.71
CA ASN A 258 -22.03 10.82 9.14
C ASN A 258 -20.81 9.91 8.95
N GLN A 259 -20.95 8.88 8.10
CA GLN A 259 -19.83 8.03 7.71
C GLN A 259 -19.34 8.51 6.35
N ALA A 260 -18.39 9.44 6.36
CA ALA A 260 -17.53 9.68 5.21
C ALA A 260 -16.59 8.47 5.09
N VAL A 261 -16.90 7.54 4.18
CA VAL A 261 -15.93 6.50 3.81
C VAL A 261 -15.00 7.12 2.79
N LEU A 262 -13.81 7.50 3.26
CA LEU A 262 -12.82 8.25 2.51
C LEU A 262 -11.60 7.37 2.26
N PHE A 263 -11.72 6.36 1.39
CA PHE A 263 -10.57 5.59 0.90
C PHE A 263 -10.79 5.09 -0.53
N MET A 264 -9.80 5.32 -1.39
CA MET A 264 -9.07 4.28 -2.11
C MET A 264 -7.86 4.90 -2.83
N GLU A 265 -6.64 4.50 -2.44
CA GLU A 265 -5.48 4.57 -3.33
C GLU A 265 -5.62 3.44 -4.35
N TYR A 266 -5.84 3.78 -5.63
CA TYR A 266 -5.74 2.82 -6.72
C TYR A 266 -4.28 2.41 -6.92
N HIS A 267 -3.99 1.12 -6.73
CA HIS A 267 -2.68 0.53 -6.98
C HIS A 267 -2.78 -0.50 -8.09
N HIS A 268 -2.36 -0.13 -9.30
CA HIS A 268 -2.30 -1.06 -10.44
C HIS A 268 -1.29 -2.18 -10.13
N LYS A 269 -1.81 -3.38 -9.78
CA LYS A 269 -1.17 -4.71 -9.70
C LYS A 269 0.29 -4.78 -9.21
N GLN A 270 0.52 -5.65 -8.21
CA GLN A 270 1.84 -6.06 -7.74
C GLN A 270 2.79 -6.34 -8.92
N MET A 271 3.98 -5.72 -8.86
CA MET A 271 5.09 -6.04 -9.74
C MET A 271 5.41 -7.54 -9.63
N PRO A 272 5.72 -8.24 -10.73
CA PRO A 272 6.03 -9.66 -10.70
C PRO A 272 7.16 -9.96 -9.70
N PHE A 273 7.03 -11.08 -9.00
CA PHE A 273 7.90 -11.57 -7.93
C PHE A 273 9.41 -11.56 -8.26
N SER A 274 9.78 -11.64 -9.54
CA SER A 274 11.16 -11.53 -10.01
C SER A 274 11.79 -10.13 -9.82
N TYR A 275 10.98 -9.07 -9.71
CA TYR A 275 11.44 -7.69 -9.57
C TYR A 275 11.87 -7.35 -8.13
N LEU A 276 11.17 -7.87 -7.11
CA LEU A 276 11.53 -7.69 -5.69
C LEU A 276 12.85 -8.41 -5.33
N HIS A 277 13.25 -9.43 -6.09
CA HIS A 277 14.47 -10.21 -5.84
C HIS A 277 15.69 -9.74 -6.66
N GLY A 278 15.50 -8.91 -7.70
CA GLY A 278 16.59 -8.33 -8.52
C GLY A 278 17.31 -7.13 -7.88
N LEU A 279 16.80 -6.61 -6.76
CA LEU A 279 17.19 -5.33 -6.17
C LEU A 279 18.65 -5.21 -5.69
N GLN A 280 19.42 -6.32 -5.58
CA GLN A 280 20.84 -6.23 -5.21
C GLN A 280 21.80 -6.23 -6.42
N GLY A 281 21.40 -6.81 -7.55
CA GLY A 281 22.07 -6.50 -8.83
C GLY A 281 21.87 -5.04 -9.22
N GLU A 282 20.74 -4.46 -8.79
CA GLU A 282 20.43 -3.04 -8.88
C GLU A 282 21.25 -2.19 -7.89
N GLU A 283 21.62 -2.72 -6.72
CA GLU A 283 22.48 -2.03 -5.75
C GLU A 283 23.95 -1.94 -6.20
N GLU A 284 24.53 -3.06 -6.68
CA GLU A 284 25.87 -3.08 -7.31
C GLU A 284 25.90 -2.18 -8.55
N PHE A 285 24.85 -2.23 -9.39
CA PHE A 285 24.70 -1.33 -10.51
C PHE A 285 24.55 0.14 -10.08
N ARG A 286 23.80 0.42 -9.01
CA ARG A 286 23.57 1.78 -8.50
C ARG A 286 24.84 2.38 -7.93
N GLU A 287 25.68 1.61 -7.26
CA GLU A 287 27.00 2.06 -6.79
C GLU A 287 27.92 2.37 -7.98
N GLN A 288 27.97 1.48 -8.96
CA GLN A 288 28.76 1.69 -10.18
C GLN A 288 28.27 2.89 -10.99
N TYR A 289 26.96 3.02 -11.18
CA TYR A 289 26.34 4.13 -11.91
C TYR A 289 26.54 5.48 -11.19
N LYS A 290 26.54 5.50 -9.85
CA LYS A 290 26.88 6.71 -9.08
C LYS A 290 28.36 7.09 -9.21
N LYS A 291 29.27 6.12 -9.30
CA LYS A 291 30.70 6.36 -9.58
C LYS A 291 30.92 6.90 -10.99
N GLU A 292 30.22 6.35 -11.98
CA GLU A 292 30.32 6.75 -13.40
C GLU A 292 29.58 8.07 -13.71
N HIS A 293 28.57 8.42 -12.91
CA HIS A 293 27.77 9.64 -13.07
C HIS A 293 27.70 10.48 -11.78
N PRO A 294 28.83 11.00 -11.26
CA PRO A 294 28.90 11.66 -9.95
C PRO A 294 28.10 12.96 -9.84
N LYS A 295 27.74 13.58 -10.97
CA LYS A 295 26.87 14.78 -11.02
C LYS A 295 25.37 14.45 -11.08
N ASN A 296 25.00 13.19 -11.23
CA ASN A 296 23.61 12.76 -11.32
C ASN A 296 23.01 12.55 -9.92
N LYS A 297 22.12 13.45 -9.50
CA LYS A 297 21.39 13.35 -8.22
C LYS A 297 20.00 12.70 -8.37
N SER A 298 19.59 12.33 -9.58
CA SER A 298 18.26 11.83 -9.87
C SER A 298 18.19 10.32 -9.66
N VAL A 299 17.47 9.90 -8.62
CA VAL A 299 17.18 8.47 -8.37
C VAL A 299 16.41 7.85 -9.55
N ALA A 300 15.56 8.64 -10.23
CA ALA A 300 14.82 8.21 -11.42
C ALA A 300 15.73 7.90 -12.61
N ALA A 301 16.80 8.69 -12.82
CA ALA A 301 17.77 8.43 -13.88
C ALA A 301 18.56 7.13 -13.64
N VAL A 302 18.88 6.84 -12.36
CA VAL A 302 19.54 5.58 -11.99
C VAL A 302 18.62 4.37 -12.20
N GLY A 303 17.36 4.45 -11.75
CA GLY A 303 16.38 3.38 -11.92
C GLY A 303 16.07 3.08 -13.39
N LYS A 304 15.98 4.11 -14.24
CA LYS A 304 15.82 3.96 -15.69
C LYS A 304 17.02 3.22 -16.31
N ALA A 305 18.24 3.64 -15.98
CA ALA A 305 19.45 2.99 -16.49
C ALA A 305 19.57 1.54 -16.02
N GLY A 306 19.15 1.23 -14.79
CA GLY A 306 19.14 -0.14 -14.24
C GLY A 306 18.13 -1.03 -14.96
N GLY A 307 16.92 -0.51 -15.19
CA GLY A 307 15.88 -1.20 -15.95
C GLY A 307 16.28 -1.45 -17.40
N ASP A 308 16.90 -0.48 -18.07
CA ASP A 308 17.37 -0.62 -19.45
C ASP A 308 18.54 -1.62 -19.55
N LYS A 309 19.49 -1.58 -18.60
CA LYS A 309 20.57 -2.57 -18.50
C LYS A 309 20.01 -3.98 -18.30
N TRP A 310 19.08 -4.18 -17.37
CA TRP A 310 18.45 -5.49 -17.14
C TRP A 310 17.71 -6.03 -18.37
N LYS A 311 17.02 -5.16 -19.12
CA LYS A 311 16.34 -5.54 -20.37
C LYS A 311 17.35 -5.97 -21.44
N SER A 312 18.53 -5.35 -21.48
CA SER A 312 19.59 -5.73 -22.43
C SER A 312 20.35 -7.01 -22.10
N LEU A 313 20.30 -7.50 -20.84
CA LEU A 313 20.98 -8.75 -20.46
C LEU A 313 20.27 -9.97 -21.06
N SER A 314 21.04 -10.88 -21.63
CA SER A 314 20.61 -12.22 -22.02
C SER A 314 20.23 -13.07 -20.81
N GLU A 315 19.55 -14.19 -21.04
CA GLU A 315 19.20 -15.13 -19.97
C GLU A 315 20.45 -15.72 -19.28
N ALA A 316 21.52 -15.94 -20.04
CA ALA A 316 22.81 -16.40 -19.51
C ALA A 316 23.47 -15.35 -18.59
N GLU A 317 23.36 -14.07 -18.94
CA GLU A 317 23.88 -12.96 -18.12
C GLU A 317 23.01 -12.69 -16.90
N LYS A 318 21.71 -13.02 -16.97
CA LYS A 318 20.78 -12.96 -15.83
C LYS A 318 20.96 -14.13 -14.87
N ALA A 319 21.40 -15.29 -15.36
CA ALA A 319 21.55 -16.53 -14.59
C ALA A 319 22.31 -16.39 -13.26
N PRO A 320 23.47 -15.70 -13.16
CA PRO A 320 24.16 -15.54 -11.88
C PRO A 320 23.36 -14.71 -10.86
N TYR A 321 22.61 -13.70 -11.31
CA TYR A 321 21.75 -12.90 -10.44
C TYR A 321 20.55 -13.70 -9.94
N VAL A 322 19.95 -14.51 -10.81
CA VAL A 322 18.86 -15.43 -10.46
C VAL A 322 19.35 -16.49 -9.46
N ALA A 323 20.51 -17.10 -9.69
CA ALA A 323 21.09 -18.10 -8.79
C ALA A 323 21.47 -17.51 -7.41
N LYS A 324 22.04 -16.30 -7.37
CA LYS A 324 22.34 -15.57 -6.12
C LYS A 324 21.05 -15.25 -5.35
N ALA A 325 19.97 -14.89 -6.05
CA ALA A 325 18.65 -14.68 -5.45
C ALA A 325 18.06 -15.97 -4.88
N GLU A 326 18.18 -17.09 -5.59
CA GLU A 326 17.74 -18.41 -5.11
C GLU A 326 18.52 -18.90 -3.89
N LYS A 327 19.85 -18.73 -3.88
CA LYS A 327 20.68 -19.08 -2.72
C LYS A 327 20.28 -18.29 -1.47
N ARG A 328 19.99 -17.00 -1.61
CA ARG A 328 19.55 -16.14 -0.51
C ARG A 328 18.12 -16.43 -0.05
N LYS A 329 17.25 -16.84 -0.97
CA LYS A 329 15.94 -17.40 -0.62
C LYS A 329 16.11 -18.58 0.34
N VAL A 330 17.01 -19.51 0.04
CA VAL A 330 17.30 -20.67 0.90
C VAL A 330 17.91 -20.26 2.25
N GLU A 331 18.85 -19.31 2.27
CA GLU A 331 19.44 -18.80 3.51
C GLU A 331 18.42 -18.04 4.39
N TYR A 332 17.53 -17.28 3.78
CA TYR A 332 16.46 -16.57 4.48
C TYR A 332 15.40 -17.53 5.02
N GLU A 333 14.99 -18.55 4.25
CA GLU A 333 14.09 -19.62 4.74
C GLU A 333 14.68 -20.35 5.96
N LYS A 334 16.00 -20.54 5.99
CA LYS A 334 16.70 -21.09 7.17
C LYS A 334 16.67 -20.12 8.36
N LYS A 335 16.95 -18.83 8.14
CA LYS A 335 16.87 -17.79 9.20
C LYS A 335 15.46 -17.63 9.76
N LEU A 336 14.44 -17.67 8.92
CA LEU A 336 13.04 -17.57 9.32
C LEU A 336 12.59 -18.78 10.16
N LYS A 337 13.01 -19.99 9.79
CA LYS A 337 12.78 -21.20 10.61
C LYS A 337 13.46 -21.10 11.98
N ALA A 338 14.67 -20.55 12.04
CA ALA A 338 15.37 -20.33 13.31
C ALA A 338 14.68 -19.25 14.17
N TYR A 339 14.24 -18.15 13.58
CA TYR A 339 13.50 -17.07 14.26
C TYR A 339 12.16 -17.56 14.82
N ASN A 340 11.37 -18.30 14.03
CA ASN A 340 10.10 -18.85 14.49
C ASN A 340 10.29 -19.91 15.59
N LYS A 341 11.41 -20.66 15.56
CA LYS A 341 11.78 -21.57 16.64
C LYS A 341 12.17 -20.81 17.92
N GLY A 342 12.90 -19.71 17.78
CA GLY A 342 13.28 -18.83 18.90
C GLY A 342 12.13 -18.01 19.50
N GLN A 343 11.01 -17.82 18.79
CA GLN A 343 9.79 -17.23 19.36
C GLN A 343 8.88 -18.25 20.06
N ALA A 344 8.98 -19.55 19.71
CA ALA A 344 8.25 -20.62 20.38
C ALA A 344 8.88 -20.99 21.73
N GLU A 345 10.18 -20.77 21.88
CA GLU A 345 10.92 -20.86 23.14
C GLU A 345 11.01 -19.45 23.72
N GLY A 346 10.04 -19.04 24.55
CA GLY A 346 10.00 -17.70 25.17
C GLY A 346 11.30 -17.30 25.89
N PRO A 347 11.46 -16.01 26.27
CA PRO A 347 12.76 -15.48 26.68
C PRO A 347 13.32 -16.22 27.89
N LYS A 348 14.53 -16.77 27.73
CA LYS A 348 15.41 -17.07 28.87
C LYS A 348 16.15 -15.78 29.22
N GLU A 349 15.96 -15.30 30.43
CA GLU A 349 16.84 -14.31 31.05
C GLU A 349 18.21 -14.95 31.36
N GLU A 350 19.21 -14.07 31.48
CA GLU A 350 20.62 -14.27 31.88
C GLU A 350 21.54 -14.82 30.78
N GLU A 351 22.75 -14.31 30.53
CA GLU A 351 23.67 -13.50 31.35
C GLU A 351 24.75 -12.87 30.44
N GLU A 352 25.42 -11.81 30.91
CA GLU A 352 26.64 -11.24 30.32
C GLU A 352 27.72 -12.31 30.04
N SER A 353 28.44 -12.17 28.93
CA SER A 353 29.82 -12.64 28.82
C SER A 353 30.52 -11.94 27.66
N GLU A 354 31.29 -10.91 27.97
CA GLU A 354 32.44 -10.49 27.17
C GLU A 354 33.39 -11.69 26.95
N LYS A 355 33.71 -12.02 25.71
CA LYS A 355 35.07 -12.42 25.32
C LYS A 355 35.26 -12.47 23.79
N SER A 356 36.28 -11.73 23.39
CA SER A 356 36.88 -11.54 22.08
C SER A 356 37.31 -12.81 21.35
N MET A 357 37.32 -12.72 20.01
CA MET A 357 38.43 -13.10 19.08
C MET A 357 37.99 -12.62 17.69
N SER A 358 38.51 -11.55 17.08
CA SER A 358 39.86 -11.35 16.48
C SER A 358 40.28 -12.45 15.51
N GLU A 359 40.24 -12.14 14.21
CA GLU A 359 41.18 -12.54 13.14
C GLU A 359 40.70 -11.84 11.85
N VAL A 360 41.32 -10.71 11.46
CA VAL A 360 42.51 -10.60 10.58
C VAL A 360 42.19 -11.03 9.16
N ASN A 361 42.21 -10.07 8.24
CA ASN A 361 42.79 -10.28 6.91
C ASN A 361 43.57 -9.02 6.56
N ASP A 362 44.82 -9.28 6.24
CA ASP A 362 45.87 -8.39 5.79
C ASP A 362 45.46 -7.62 4.52
N ASP A 363 45.80 -6.33 4.47
CA ASP A 363 46.13 -5.66 3.21
C ASP A 363 47.52 -5.05 3.41
N GLU A 364 48.47 -5.68 2.71
CA GLU A 364 49.74 -5.12 2.28
C GLU A 364 49.46 -3.87 1.42
N ASP A 365 50.22 -2.80 1.62
CA ASP A 365 50.88 -2.07 0.52
C ASP A 365 51.70 -0.89 1.10
N ASP A 366 53.02 -1.09 1.06
CA ASP A 366 54.04 -0.18 0.54
C ASP A 366 54.06 1.30 0.96
N GLU A 367 54.93 1.63 1.92
CA GLU A 367 55.70 2.88 1.90
C GLU A 367 57.13 2.64 2.44
N GLU A 368 58.13 2.70 1.56
CA GLU A 368 59.55 2.96 1.83
C GLU A 368 60.24 3.23 0.47
N GLU A 369 61.18 4.15 0.23
CA GLU A 369 62.09 4.96 1.06
C GLU A 369 62.32 6.31 0.32
N GLY A 370 62.61 7.44 0.99
CA GLY A 370 63.94 7.83 1.51
C GLY A 370 64.73 8.64 0.46
N SER A 371 65.55 9.67 0.73
CA SER A 371 66.18 10.23 1.93
C SER A 371 66.98 11.50 1.52
N GLY A 372 67.51 12.26 2.49
CA GLY A 372 68.58 13.27 2.34
C GLY A 372 68.19 14.66 2.88
N GLU A 373 68.47 14.98 4.16
CA GLU A 373 69.70 15.66 4.69
C GLU A 373 69.75 17.15 4.28
N GLU A 374 70.08 18.17 5.08
CA GLU A 374 70.48 18.36 6.48
C GLU A 374 70.51 19.90 6.73
N ASP A 375 70.74 20.31 7.98
CA ASP A 375 71.31 21.59 8.44
C ASP A 375 70.42 22.83 8.78
N ASP A 376 70.32 23.01 10.10
CA ASP A 376 70.80 24.14 10.92
C ASP A 376 70.09 25.51 11.00
N ASP A 377 69.88 25.84 12.28
CA ASP A 377 70.13 27.11 12.97
C ASP A 377 69.05 28.18 13.19
N GLU A 378 68.87 28.41 14.50
CA GLU A 378 68.74 29.68 15.22
C GLU A 378 67.47 30.56 15.15
N ARG A 379 66.83 30.61 16.34
CA ARG A 379 66.46 31.79 17.15
C ARG A 379 65.21 32.65 16.85
N ASN A 380 64.65 33.03 18.01
CA ASN A 380 63.72 34.13 18.35
C ASN A 380 62.26 33.94 17.91
N GLY A 381 61.23 34.13 18.73
CA GLY A 381 61.11 34.84 20.01
C GLY A 381 60.06 35.94 19.88
N HIS A 382 58.99 35.85 20.70
CA HIS A 382 57.88 36.83 20.87
C HIS A 382 57.00 37.01 19.61
N GLY A 383 55.69 37.26 19.68
CA GLY A 383 54.77 37.68 20.72
C GLY A 383 53.59 38.34 20.00
N GLU A 384 52.39 38.15 20.56
CA GLU A 384 51.06 38.67 20.14
C GLU A 384 50.37 38.06 18.91
#